data_AF-C9QH99-F1
#
_entry.id   AF-C9QH99-F1
#
_cell.length_a   1.000
_cell.length_b   1.000
_cell.length_c   1.000
_cell.angle_alpha   90.00
_cell.angle_beta   90.00
_cell.angle_gamma   90.00
#
_symmetry.space_group_name_H-M   'P 1'
#
loop_
_entity.id
_entity.type
_entity.pdbx_description
1 polymer ?
#
loop_
_entity_poly.entity_id
_entity_poly.type
_entity_poly.pdbx_seq_one_letter_code
_entity_poly.pdbx_strand_id
1 'polypeptide(L)'
;MKKITLALFTLLALSACKDEVGTQAWCDNMADTPKSEWNAQSAVDYAKHCVLQDAVGSEAWCNDLEETPKGDWSANDAASYTKHCVF
;
A
#
# COMPACT_ATOMS: atom_id res chain seq x y z
N MET A 1 28.76 22.23 -5.92
CA MET A 1 27.46 21.84 -6.54
C MET A 1 27.32 20.33 -6.72
N LYS A 2 28.28 19.61 -7.32
CA LYS A 2 28.22 18.13 -7.52
C LYS A 2 27.90 17.31 -6.25
N LYS A 3 28.45 17.71 -5.09
CA LYS A 3 28.21 17.04 -3.79
C LYS A 3 26.77 17.23 -3.27
N ILE A 4 26.17 18.39 -3.53
CA ILE A 4 24.78 18.69 -3.14
C ILE A 4 23.81 17.94 -4.05
N THR A 5 24.11 17.85 -5.35
CA THR A 5 23.31 17.06 -6.30
C THR A 5 23.30 15.57 -5.96
N LEU A 6 24.45 15.04 -5.52
CA LEU A 6 24.55 13.64 -5.10
C LEU A 6 23.79 13.37 -3.79
N ALA A 7 23.85 14.28 -2.81
CA ALA A 7 23.15 14.15 -1.53
C ALA A 7 21.62 14.25 -1.67
N LEU A 8 21.12 15.05 -2.60
CA LEU A 8 19.68 15.17 -2.86
C LEU A 8 19.11 13.90 -3.52
N PHE A 9 19.92 13.23 -4.35
CA PHE A 9 19.53 11.99 -5.04
C PHE A 9 19.43 10.80 -4.06
N THR A 10 20.34 10.71 -3.07
CA THR A 10 20.27 9.66 -2.04
C THR A 10 19.05 9.79 -1.13
N LEU A 11 18.62 11.01 -0.81
CA LEU A 11 17.43 11.25 0.02
C LEU A 11 16.12 10.81 -0.67
N LEU A 12 16.04 10.96 -1.99
CA LEU A 12 14.87 10.53 -2.79
C LEU A 12 14.80 9.01 -2.98
N ALA A 13 15.94 8.30 -2.95
CA ALA A 13 15.96 6.85 -3.09
C ALA A 13 15.41 6.10 -1.86
N LEU A 14 15.40 6.74 -0.68
CA LEU A 14 14.95 6.13 0.58
C LEU A 14 13.42 6.07 0.71
N SER A 15 12.66 6.85 -0.05
CA SER A 15 11.19 6.80 -0.01
C SER A 15 10.59 5.60 -0.75
N ALA A 16 11.39 4.85 -1.50
CA ALA A 16 10.93 3.68 -2.26
C ALA A 16 10.86 2.38 -1.43
N CYS A 17 11.33 2.39 -0.18
CA CYS A 17 11.29 1.22 0.72
C CYS A 17 10.03 1.16 1.59
N LYS A 18 9.05 2.05 1.41
CA LYS A 18 7.84 2.06 2.23
C LYS A 18 6.71 1.33 1.50
N ASP A 19 6.05 0.42 2.21
CA ASP A 19 4.89 -0.31 1.67
C ASP A 19 3.83 0.65 1.14
N GLU A 20 3.19 0.26 0.04
CA GLU A 20 2.17 1.06 -0.62
C GLU A 20 0.93 1.16 0.28
N VAL A 21 0.44 2.39 0.49
CA VAL A 21 -0.67 2.68 1.39
C VAL A 21 -1.91 1.86 1.02
N GLY A 22 -2.47 1.16 2.01
CA GLY A 22 -3.66 0.33 1.85
C GLY A 22 -3.43 -1.09 1.34
N THR A 23 -2.18 -1.49 1.07
CA THR A 23 -1.83 -2.90 0.87
C THR A 23 -1.80 -3.67 2.19
N GLN A 24 -1.96 -4.99 2.15
CA GLN A 24 -1.88 -5.83 3.35
C GLN A 24 -0.58 -5.60 4.13
N ALA A 25 0.56 -5.57 3.44
CA ALA A 25 1.86 -5.31 4.07
C ALA A 25 1.91 -3.94 4.78
N TRP A 26 1.34 -2.90 4.16
CA TRP A 26 1.25 -1.59 4.78
C TRP A 26 0.33 -1.57 6.00
N CYS A 27 -0.81 -2.26 5.92
CA CYS A 27 -1.73 -2.41 7.05
C CYS A 27 -1.06 -3.13 8.22
N ASP A 28 -0.33 -4.21 7.96
CA ASP A 28 0.42 -4.96 8.99
C ASP A 28 1.49 -4.07 9.65
N ASN A 29 2.29 -3.39 8.84
CA ASN A 29 3.31 -2.46 9.35
C ASN A 29 2.68 -1.30 10.16
N MET A 30 1.55 -0.76 9.72
CA MET A 30 0.85 0.28 10.48
C MET A 30 0.25 -0.26 11.77
N ALA A 31 -0.27 -1.49 11.79
CA ALA A 31 -0.80 -2.13 12.99
C ALA A 31 0.27 -2.22 14.09
N ASP A 32 1.50 -2.54 13.71
CA ASP A 32 2.67 -2.62 14.61
C ASP A 32 3.26 -1.25 14.98
N THR A 33 3.00 -0.22 14.16
CA THR A 33 3.50 1.14 14.41
C THR A 33 2.79 1.80 15.61
N PRO A 34 3.52 2.34 16.61
CA PRO A 34 2.91 3.03 17.76
C PRO A 34 1.99 4.18 17.33
N LYS A 35 0.78 4.24 17.88
CA LYS A 35 -0.23 5.26 17.49
C LYS A 35 0.24 6.70 17.72
N SER A 36 1.19 6.93 18.63
CA SER A 36 1.82 8.24 18.85
C SER A 36 2.66 8.74 17.67
N GLU A 37 3.11 7.83 16.81
CA GLU A 37 3.88 8.14 15.59
C GLU A 37 2.99 8.38 14.38
N TRP A 38 1.69 8.12 14.51
CA TRP A 38 0.73 8.32 13.44
C TRP A 38 0.49 9.81 13.24
N ASN A 39 0.47 10.22 11.98
CA ASN A 39 -0.09 11.51 11.59
C ASN A 39 -1.57 11.36 11.19
N ALA A 40 -2.29 12.49 11.12
CA ALA A 40 -3.71 12.49 10.81
C ALA A 40 -4.05 11.80 9.48
N GLN A 41 -3.21 11.96 8.45
CA GLN A 41 -3.42 11.35 7.15
C GLN A 41 -3.30 9.82 7.24
N SER A 42 -2.22 9.32 7.85
CA SER A 42 -2.00 7.88 8.04
C SER A 42 -3.09 7.22 8.88
N ALA A 43 -3.65 7.93 9.87
CA ALA A 43 -4.76 7.44 10.66
C ALA A 43 -6.04 7.29 9.83
N VAL A 44 -6.35 8.28 8.98
CA VAL A 44 -7.50 8.25 8.07
C VAL A 44 -7.34 7.16 7.03
N ASP A 45 -6.16 7.03 6.42
CA ASP A 45 -5.90 6.02 5.39
C ASP A 45 -5.97 4.61 5.97
N TYR A 46 -5.44 4.40 7.18
CA TYR A 46 -5.54 3.11 7.86
C TYR A 46 -6.99 2.74 8.16
N ALA A 47 -7.78 3.70 8.65
CA ALA A 47 -9.19 3.47 8.89
C ALA A 47 -9.92 3.06 7.60
N LYS A 48 -9.66 3.74 6.48
CA LYS A 48 -10.30 3.43 5.19
C LYS A 48 -9.89 2.08 4.64
N HIS A 49 -8.59 1.81 4.54
CA HIS A 49 -8.05 0.71 3.73
C HIS A 49 -7.77 -0.56 4.53
N CYS A 50 -7.73 -0.49 5.86
CA CYS A 50 -7.39 -1.64 6.71
C CYS A 50 -8.49 -2.01 7.71
N VAL A 51 -9.46 -1.12 7.95
CA VAL A 51 -10.54 -1.35 8.93
C VAL A 51 -11.91 -1.37 8.29
N LEU A 52 -12.19 -0.41 7.41
CA LEU A 52 -13.50 -0.28 6.75
C LEU A 52 -13.58 -1.03 5.41
N GLN A 53 -12.44 -1.30 4.79
CA GLN A 53 -12.30 -2.03 3.53
C GLN A 53 -11.22 -3.10 3.70
N ASP A 54 -11.27 -4.12 2.86
CA ASP A 54 -10.23 -5.14 2.80
C ASP A 54 -8.97 -4.59 2.13
N ALA A 55 -7.82 -4.85 2.75
CA ALA A 55 -6.54 -4.37 2.25
C ALA A 55 -6.21 -5.01 0.90
N VAL A 56 -5.60 -4.24 0.00
CA VAL A 56 -5.17 -4.74 -1.31
C VAL A 56 -4.14 -5.85 -1.11
N GLY A 57 -4.37 -7.00 -1.72
CA GLY A 57 -3.53 -8.18 -1.54
C GLY A 57 -3.83 -9.02 -0.29
N SER A 58 -4.83 -8.67 0.51
CA SER A 58 -5.37 -9.58 1.53
C SER A 58 -6.09 -10.75 0.88
N GLU A 59 -6.18 -11.88 1.57
CA GLU A 59 -6.90 -13.06 1.06
C GLU A 59 -8.36 -12.74 0.72
N ALA A 60 -9.04 -11.97 1.57
CA ALA A 60 -10.42 -11.54 1.35
C ALA A 60 -10.56 -10.69 0.08
N TRP A 61 -9.67 -9.70 -0.09
CA TRP A 61 -9.67 -8.83 -1.28
C TRP A 61 -9.35 -9.61 -2.55
N CYS A 62 -8.37 -10.52 -2.50
CA CYS A 62 -8.01 -11.37 -3.64
C CYS A 62 -9.21 -12.25 -4.07
N ASN A 63 -9.88 -12.89 -3.11
CA ASN A 63 -11.03 -13.75 -3.40
C ASN A 63 -12.21 -12.95 -3.98
N ASP A 64 -12.55 -11.81 -3.37
CA ASP A 64 -13.63 -10.93 -3.86
C ASP A 64 -13.37 -10.43 -5.29
N LEU A 65 -12.14 -10.02 -5.57
CA LEU A 65 -11.76 -9.57 -6.90
C LEU A 65 -11.69 -10.74 -7.90
N GLU A 66 -11.32 -11.94 -7.47
CA GLU A 66 -11.34 -13.14 -8.31
C GLU A 66 -12.76 -13.48 -8.79
N GLU A 67 -13.74 -13.38 -7.90
CA GLU A 67 -15.17 -13.57 -8.18
C GLU A 67 -15.77 -12.44 -9.05
N THR A 68 -15.17 -11.25 -9.01
CA THR A 68 -15.59 -10.11 -9.83
C THR A 68 -15.27 -10.34 -11.32
N PRO A 69 -16.22 -10.13 -12.25
CA PRO A 69 -15.97 -10.25 -13.68
C PRO A 69 -14.79 -9.36 -14.12
N LYS A 70 -13.83 -9.92 -14.86
CA LYS A 70 -12.61 -9.19 -15.28
C LYS A 70 -12.89 -7.94 -16.12
N GLY A 71 -14.08 -7.85 -16.76
CA GLY A 71 -14.52 -6.67 -17.49
C GLY A 71 -14.86 -5.46 -16.61
N ASP A 72 -15.13 -5.70 -15.32
CA ASP A 72 -15.45 -4.67 -14.32
C ASP A 72 -14.22 -4.22 -13.53
N TRP A 73 -13.08 -4.87 -13.76
CA TRP A 73 -11.82 -4.52 -13.10
C TRP A 73 -11.34 -3.14 -13.53
N SER A 74 -10.88 -2.35 -12.57
CA SER A 74 -10.07 -1.19 -12.90
C SER A 74 -8.67 -1.63 -13.33
N ALA A 75 -7.95 -0.74 -14.03
CA ALA A 75 -6.55 -0.98 -14.36
C ALA A 75 -5.67 -1.17 -13.11
N ASN A 76 -6.03 -0.52 -12.00
CA ASN A 76 -5.30 -0.65 -10.74
C ASN A 76 -5.54 -2.01 -10.11
N ASP A 77 -6.76 -2.54 -10.20
CA ASP A 77 -7.10 -3.87 -9.68
C ASP A 77 -6.31 -4.95 -10.40
N ALA A 78 -6.26 -4.89 -11.73
CA ALA A 78 -5.48 -5.83 -12.55
C ALA A 78 -3.98 -5.81 -12.18
N ALA A 79 -3.41 -4.61 -12.05
CA ALA A 79 -2.01 -4.44 -11.68
C ALA A 79 -1.73 -4.95 -10.26
N SER A 80 -2.60 -4.63 -9.30
CA SER A 80 -2.45 -4.99 -7.90
C SER A 80 -2.65 -6.49 -7.68
N TYR A 81 -3.66 -7.10 -8.31
CA TYR A 81 -3.90 -8.54 -8.23
C TYR A 81 -2.70 -9.34 -8.73
N THR A 82 -2.11 -8.93 -9.85
CA THR A 82 -0.91 -9.58 -10.39
C THR A 82 0.28 -9.49 -9.43
N LYS A 83 0.42 -8.38 -8.69
CA LYS A 83 1.51 -8.18 -7.73
C LYS A 83 1.30 -8.90 -6.41
N HIS A 84 0.06 -9.03 -5.96
CA HIS A 84 -0.25 -9.36 -4.56
C HIS A 84 -1.07 -10.63 -4.37
N CYS A 85 -1.69 -11.20 -5.41
CA CYS A 85 -2.57 -12.37 -5.29
C CYS A 85 -2.12 -13.56 -6.13
N VAL A 86 -1.28 -13.36 -7.15
CA VAL A 86 -0.77 -14.42 -8.01
C VAL A 86 0.57 -14.91 -7.45
N PHE A 87 0.52 -15.99 -6.67
CA PHE A 87 1.69 -16.67 -6.08
C PHE A 87 2.06 -17.93 -6.86
#